data_AF-A0ABD3ULS4-F1
#
_entry.id   AF-A0ABD3ULS4-F1
#
_cell.length_a   1.000
_cell.length_b   1.000
_cell.length_c   1.000
_cell.angle_alpha   90.00
_cell.angle_beta   90.00
_cell.angle_gamma   90.00
#
_symmetry.space_group_name_H-M   'P 1'
#
loop_
_entity.id
_entity.type
_entity.pdbx_description
1 polymer ?
#
loop_
_entity_poly.entity_id
_entity_poly.type
_entity_poly.pdbx_seq_one_letter_code
_entity_poly.pdbx_strand_id
1 'polypeptide(L)' 'MNLYYQFAGRKQWNCNFGNSGLIIFTDPSYGSCIYE' A
#
# COMPACT_ATOMS: atom_id res chain seq x y z
N MET A 1 -4.17 -0.62 -6.04
CA MET A 1 -3.84 -0.69 -4.59
C MET A 1 -3.43 -2.12 -4.26
N ASN A 2 -2.61 -2.37 -3.22
CA ASN A 2 -2.15 -3.74 -2.96
C ASN A 2 -3.31 -4.68 -2.56
N LEU A 3 -3.71 -5.57 -3.47
CA LEU A 3 -4.89 -6.45 -3.33
C LEU A 3 -4.79 -7.39 -2.12
N TYR A 4 -3.60 -7.91 -1.82
CA TYR A 4 -3.37 -8.77 -0.66
C TYR A 4 -3.61 -8.00 0.64
N TYR A 5 -3.02 -6.81 0.78
CA TYR A 5 -3.20 -5.96 1.95
C TYR A 5 -4.68 -5.58 2.16
N GLN A 6 -5.39 -5.31 1.07
CA GLN A 6 -6.82 -5.01 1.04
C GLN A 6 -7.67 -6.19 1.51
N PHE A 7 -7.45 -7.36 0.91
CA PHE A 7 -8.17 -8.60 1.24
C PHE A 7 -7.91 -9.06 2.68
N ALA A 8 -6.66 -8.95 3.15
CA ALA A 8 -6.25 -9.40 4.46
C ALA A 8 -6.67 -8.43 5.60
N GLY A 9 -7.43 -7.37 5.31
CA GLY A 9 -8.01 -6.47 6.31
C GLY A 9 -7.13 -5.28 6.71
N ARG A 10 -6.19 -4.86 5.85
CA ARG A 10 -5.39 -3.62 5.96
C ARG A 10 -4.63 -3.48 7.29
N LYS A 11 -4.11 -4.59 7.81
CA LYS A 11 -3.35 -4.61 9.06
C LYS A 11 -1.86 -4.39 8.80
N GLN A 12 -1.16 -3.78 9.74
CA GLN A 12 0.26 -3.44 9.57
C GLN A 12 1.13 -4.66 9.23
N TRP A 13 0.85 -5.81 9.83
CA TRP A 13 1.57 -7.05 9.54
C TRP A 13 1.35 -7.59 8.11
N ASN A 14 0.23 -7.27 7.47
CA ASN A 14 -0.04 -7.64 6.06
C ASN A 14 0.76 -6.77 5.07
N CYS A 15 1.44 -5.73 5.53
CA CYS A 15 2.32 -4.88 4.72
C CYS A 15 3.78 -5.36 4.77
N ASN A 16 4.08 -6.44 5.51
CA ASN A 16 5.43 -6.99 5.56
C ASN A 16 5.75 -7.79 4.29
N PHE A 17 6.15 -7.07 3.24
CA PHE A 17 6.66 -7.64 1.99
C PHE A 17 8.20 -7.68 1.98
N GLY A 18 8.81 -8.14 3.07
CA GLY A 18 10.27 -8.15 3.22
C GLY A 18 10.86 -6.73 3.33
N ASN A 19 10.26 -5.88 4.17
CA ASN A 19 10.62 -4.47 4.36
C ASN A 19 10.50 -3.57 3.10
N SER A 20 9.89 -4.06 2.02
CA SER A 20 9.60 -3.24 0.82
C SER A 20 8.22 -2.56 0.85
N GLY A 21 7.36 -2.93 1.81
CA GLY A 21 6.03 -2.35 1.96
C GLY A 21 6.03 -1.06 2.78
N LEU A 22 5.24 -0.08 2.36
CA LEU A 22 5.00 1.16 3.08
C LEU A 22 3.49 1.41 3.16
N ILE A 23 3.01 1.73 4.36
CA ILE A 23 1.63 2.20 4.57
C ILE A 23 1.66 3.72 4.56
N ILE A 24 0.88 4.29 3.65
CA ILE A 24 0.70 5.73 3.51
C ILE A 24 -0.75 6.08 3.80
N PHE A 25 -0.98 7.26 4.36
CA PHE A 25 -2.32 7.78 4.66
C PHE A 25 -2.75 8.88 3.68
N THR A 26 -1.82 9.34 2.85
CA THR A 26 -2.01 10.35 1.82
C THR A 26 -1.89 9.70 0.45
N ASP A 27 -2.52 10.30 -0.55
CA ASP A 27 -2.36 9.89 -1.94
C ASP A 27 -0.87 10.03 -2.37
N PRO A 28 -0.19 8.95 -2.79
CA PRO A 28 1.19 9.03 -3.25
C PRO A 28 1.29 9.38 -4.74
N SER A 29 0.16 9.68 -5.40
CA SER A 29 0.14 10.10 -6.79
C SER A 29 1.01 11.35 -6.98
N TYR A 30 1.86 11.34 -7.99
CA TYR A 30 2.75 12.44 -8.30
C TYR A 30 2.89 12.63 -9.81
N GLY A 31 2.56 13.83 -10.29
CA GLY A 31 2.58 14.14 -11.73
C GLY A 31 1.64 13.24 -12.51
N SER A 32 2.20 12.46 -13.45
CA SER A 32 1.46 11.47 -14.23
C SER A 32 1.38 10.08 -13.57
N CYS A 33 2.05 9.86 -12.44
CA CYS A 33 1.98 8.59 -11.70
C CYS A 33 0.77 8.63 -10.79
N ILE A 34 -0.28 7.91 -11.17
CA ILE A 34 -1.51 7.79 -10.38
C ILE A 34 -1.47 6.49 -9.59
N TYR A 35 -1.71 6.61 -8.28
CA TYR A 35 -1.87 5.48 -7.40
C TYR A 35 -3.29 4.95 -7.52
N GLU A 36 -3.42 3.79 -8.17
CA GLU A 36 -4.66 3.02 -8.20
C GLU A 36 -4.77 2.10 -7.00
#